data_AF-A0A958M6E7-F1
#
_entry.id   AF-A0A958M6E7-F1
#
_cell.length_a   1.000
_cell.length_b   1.000
_cell.length_c   1.000
_cell.angle_alpha   90.00
_cell.angle_beta   90.00
_cell.angle_gamma   90.00
#
_symmetry.space_group_name_H-M   'P 1'
#
loop_
_entity.id
_entity.type
_entity.pdbx_description
1 polymer ?
#
loop_
_entity_poly.entity_id
_entity_poly.type
_entity_poly.pdbx_seq_one_letter_code
_entity_poly.pdbx_strand_id
1 'polypeptide(L)'
;RNYINKHKNHFYTLDTEGRLRYIENAVQKDMKFRNSLKGMIIGQFTVPEYLDYIKNSSALNKRMMNMVMERLKDRVQALEQAVPV
;
A
#
# COMPACT_ATOMS: atom_id res chain seq x y z
N ARG A 1 -4.67 -4.67 7.19
CA ARG A 1 -5.35 -4.71 8.51
C ARG A 1 -4.39 -4.39 9.67
N ASN A 2 -3.25 -5.08 9.82
CA ASN A 2 -2.27 -4.79 10.89
C ASN A 2 -1.81 -3.33 10.97
N TYR A 3 -1.61 -2.66 9.83
CA TYR A 3 -1.29 -1.22 9.79
C TYR A 3 -2.39 -0.38 10.49
N ILE A 4 -3.66 -0.58 10.12
CA ILE A 4 -4.80 0.12 10.72
C ILE A 4 -4.87 -0.10 12.25
N ASN A 5 -4.70 -1.35 12.70
CA ASN A 5 -4.71 -1.69 14.13
C ASN A 5 -3.58 -0.95 14.88
N LYS A 6 -2.39 -0.88 14.30
CA LYS A 6 -1.24 -0.15 14.87
C LYS A 6 -1.50 1.36 14.97
N HIS A 7 -2.31 1.91 14.07
CA HIS A 7 -2.75 3.30 14.09
C HIS A 7 -4.10 3.48 14.82
N LYS A 8 -4.35 2.65 15.84
CA LYS A 8 -5.51 2.74 16.76
C LYS A 8 -6.85 2.76 16.05
N ASN A 9 -6.99 2.03 14.94
CA ASN A 9 -8.27 1.86 14.25
C ASN A 9 -8.90 3.17 13.72
N HIS A 10 -8.11 4.27 13.65
CA HIS A 10 -8.59 5.58 13.19
C HIS A 10 -9.19 5.53 11.77
N PHE A 11 -8.72 4.61 10.94
CA PHE A 11 -9.30 4.38 9.61
C PHE A 11 -10.82 4.15 9.64
N TYR A 12 -11.34 3.43 10.64
CA TYR A 12 -12.77 3.11 10.72
C TYR A 12 -13.62 4.30 11.16
N THR A 13 -13.03 5.31 11.80
CA THR A 13 -13.73 6.54 12.18
C THR A 13 -13.85 7.55 11.04
N LEU A 14 -13.17 7.31 9.92
CA LEU A 14 -13.20 8.18 8.74
C LEU A 14 -14.38 7.85 7.83
N ASP A 15 -14.85 8.85 7.09
CA ASP A 15 -15.75 8.69 5.95
C ASP A 15 -15.02 8.12 4.73
N THR A 16 -15.75 7.80 3.65
CA THR A 16 -15.17 7.18 2.46
C THR A 16 -14.01 8.01 1.87
N GLU A 17 -14.18 9.32 1.74
CA GLU A 17 -13.14 10.20 1.21
C GLU A 17 -11.93 10.27 2.16
N GLY A 18 -12.17 10.38 3.46
CA GLY A 18 -11.14 10.34 4.49
C GLY A 18 -10.34 9.03 4.46
N ARG A 19 -10.99 7.89 4.23
CA ARG A 19 -10.34 6.57 4.08
C ARG A 19 -9.45 6.52 2.84
N LEU A 20 -9.89 7.07 1.71
CA LEU A 20 -9.07 7.15 0.50
C LEU A 20 -7.83 8.03 0.72
N ARG A 21 -8.00 9.19 1.37
CA ARG A 21 -6.88 10.05 1.79
C ARG A 21 -5.95 9.37 2.78
N TYR A 22 -6.48 8.57 3.71
CA TYR A 22 -5.69 7.82 4.66
C TYR A 22 -4.78 6.80 3.95
N ILE A 23 -5.33 6.04 2.99
CA ILE A 23 -4.55 5.07 2.18
C ILE A 23 -3.44 5.79 1.41
N GLU A 24 -3.76 6.91 0.78
CA GLU A 24 -2.78 7.71 0.03
C GLU A 24 -1.64 8.21 0.92
N ASN A 25 -1.97 8.82 2.06
CA ASN A 25 -0.98 9.27 3.03
C ASN A 25 -0.12 8.10 3.55
N ALA A 26 -0.73 6.95 3.85
CA ALA A 26 -0.01 5.77 4.31
C ALA A 26 1.00 5.26 3.25
N VAL A 27 0.58 5.15 1.98
CA VAL A 27 1.46 4.62 0.93
C VAL A 27 2.55 5.64 0.51
N GLN A 28 2.23 6.93 0.49
CA GLN A 28 3.16 7.96 0.02
C GLN A 28 4.09 8.52 1.12
N LYS A 29 3.55 8.82 2.30
CA LYS A 29 4.25 9.57 3.36
C LYS A 29 4.89 8.67 4.41
N ASP A 30 4.35 7.48 4.67
CA ASP A 30 4.94 6.54 5.62
C ASP A 30 6.07 5.72 4.96
N MET A 31 7.31 6.18 5.15
CA MET A 31 8.50 5.56 4.56
C MET A 31 8.69 4.09 5.00
N LYS A 32 8.33 3.73 6.23
CA LYS A 32 8.49 2.37 6.75
C LYS A 32 7.50 1.43 6.08
N PHE A 33 6.24 1.86 5.97
CA PHE A 33 5.22 1.09 5.28
C PHE A 33 5.52 0.96 3.78
N ARG A 34 5.88 2.07 3.13
CA ARG A 34 6.26 2.10 1.72
C ARG A 34 7.44 1.17 1.41
N ASN A 35 8.49 1.18 2.23
CA ASN A 35 9.65 0.29 2.04
C ASN A 35 9.30 -1.17 2.27
N SER A 36 8.40 -1.47 3.22
CA SER A 36 7.88 -2.82 3.43
C SER A 36 7.10 -3.32 2.19
N LEU A 37 6.23 -2.48 1.63
CA LEU A 37 5.49 -2.79 0.40
C LEU A 37 6.43 -3.02 -0.80
N LYS A 38 7.40 -2.13 -1.00
CA LYS A 38 8.42 -2.28 -2.04
C LYS A 38 9.20 -3.59 -1.89
N GLY A 39 9.62 -3.91 -0.67
CA GLY A 39 10.32 -5.17 -0.37
C GLY A 39 9.47 -6.40 -0.66
N MET A 40 8.19 -6.40 -0.29
CA MET A 40 7.28 -7.51 -0.59
C MET A 40 7.11 -7.74 -2.10
N ILE A 41 7.01 -6.68 -2.90
CA ILE A 41 6.87 -6.80 -4.35
C ILE A 41 8.17 -7.32 -4.99
N ILE A 42 9.32 -6.71 -4.63
CA ILE A 42 10.61 -7.13 -5.18
C ILE A 42 10.95 -8.57 -4.75
N GLY A 43 10.56 -8.97 -3.54
CA GLY A 43 10.78 -10.33 -3.03
C GLY A 43 10.01 -11.42 -3.80
N GLN A 44 9.06 -11.04 -4.67
CA GLN A 44 8.39 -11.98 -5.57
C GLN A 44 9.07 -12.08 -6.95
N PHE A 45 10.06 -11.24 -7.24
CA PHE A 45 10.75 -11.30 -8.52
C PHE A 45 11.66 -12.52 -8.60
N THR A 46 11.67 -13.14 -9.77
CA THR A 46 12.73 -14.05 -10.18
C THR A 46 14.03 -13.28 -10.43
N VAL A 47 15.16 -13.99 -10.50
CA VAL A 47 16.47 -13.36 -10.76
C VAL A 47 16.47 -12.54 -12.07
N PRO A 48 15.94 -13.04 -13.21
CA PRO A 48 15.87 -12.24 -14.44
C PRO A 48 15.03 -10.96 -14.29
N GLU A 49 13.85 -11.06 -13.66
CA GLU A 49 12.97 -9.90 -13.43
C GLU A 49 13.64 -8.85 -12.54
N TYR A 50 14.38 -9.29 -11.52
CA TYR A 50 15.15 -8.39 -10.68
C TYR A 50 16.25 -7.67 -11.46
N LEU A 51 16.98 -8.39 -12.33
CA LEU A 51 18.01 -7.80 -13.19
C LEU A 51 17.45 -6.76 -14.17
N ASP A 52 16.22 -6.96 -14.66
CA ASP A 52 15.55 -5.95 -15.48
C ASP A 52 15.01 -4.78 -14.65
N TYR A 53 14.50 -5.07 -13.45
CA TYR A 53 14.04 -4.04 -12.52
C TYR A 53 15.16 -3.05 -12.14
N ILE A 54 16.38 -3.53 -11.85
CA ILE A 54 17.48 -2.64 -11.42
C ILE A 54 17.89 -1.63 -12.52
N LYS A 55 17.70 -1.97 -13.80
CA LYS A 55 18.00 -1.07 -14.94
C LYS A 55 17.09 0.16 -14.99
N ASN A 56 15.86 0.07 -14.45
CA ASN A 56 14.88 1.17 -14.49
C ASN A 56 14.13 1.33 -13.15
N SER A 57 14.85 1.10 -12.05
CA SER A 57 14.25 0.97 -10.71
C SER A 57 13.47 2.20 -10.25
N SER A 58 13.92 3.42 -10.59
CA SER A 58 13.24 4.66 -10.22
C SER A 58 11.82 4.77 -10.82
N ALA A 59 11.70 4.56 -12.14
CA ALA A 59 10.42 4.63 -12.83
C ALA A 59 9.49 3.48 -12.40
N LEU A 60 10.04 2.27 -12.28
CA LEU A 60 9.30 1.09 -11.84
C LEU A 60 8.80 1.25 -10.40
N ASN A 61 9.62 1.77 -9.49
CA ASN A 61 9.19 2.04 -8.11
C ASN A 61 8.02 3.01 -8.05
N LYS A 62 8.04 4.08 -8.86
CA LYS A 62 6.94 5.04 -8.93
C LYS A 62 5.66 4.35 -9.43
N ARG A 63 5.77 3.56 -10.51
CA ARG A 63 4.64 2.81 -11.08
C ARG A 63 4.09 1.76 -10.11
N MET A 64 4.95 0.99 -9.45
CA MET A 64 4.56 -0.02 -8.45
C MET A 64 3.78 0.61 -7.31
N MET A 65 4.22 1.76 -6.79
CA MET A 65 3.52 2.41 -5.67
C MET A 65 2.19 3.02 -6.08
N ASN A 66 2.09 3.58 -7.28
CA ASN A 66 0.80 4.00 -7.82
C ASN A 66 -0.15 2.81 -7.96
N MET A 67 0.29 1.68 -8.52
CA MET A 67 -0.54 0.48 -8.66
C MET A 67 -1.01 -0.08 -7.31
N VAL A 68 -0.15 -0.09 -6.29
CA VAL A 68 -0.53 -0.53 -4.94
C VAL A 68 -1.57 0.40 -4.34
N MET A 69 -1.36 1.72 -4.45
CA MET A 69 -2.29 2.72 -3.93
C MET A 69 -3.68 2.58 -4.55
N GLU A 70 -3.77 2.50 -5.88
CA GLU A 70 -5.05 2.34 -6.58
C GLU A 70 -5.73 1.02 -6.20
N ARG A 71 -4.98 -0.09 -6.16
CA ARG A 71 -5.55 -1.39 -5.71
C ARG A 71 -6.10 -1.34 -4.28
N LEU A 72 -5.45 -0.61 -3.37
CA LEU A 72 -5.94 -0.44 -2.00
C LEU A 72 -7.19 0.44 -1.95
N LYS A 73 -7.25 1.50 -2.76
CA LYS A 73 -8.43 2.37 -2.91
C LYS A 73 -9.62 1.61 -3.50
N ASP A 74 -9.41 0.83 -4.58
CA ASP A 74 -10.45 0.02 -5.23
C ASP A 74 -11.04 -1.05 -4.27
N ARG A 75 -10.23 -1.53 -3.33
CA ARG A 75 -10.64 -2.55 -2.35
C ARG A 75 -10.98 -1.95 -0.98
N VAL A 76 -11.19 -0.64 -0.89
CA VAL A 76 -11.45 0.05 0.38
C VAL A 76 -12.66 -0.55 1.12
N GLN A 77 -13.73 -0.90 0.41
CA GLN A 77 -14.93 -1.52 1.00
C GLN A 77 -14.65 -2.87 1.66
N ALA A 78 -13.70 -3.66 1.14
CA ALA A 78 -13.30 -4.93 1.74
C ALA A 78 -12.50 -4.74 3.05
N LEU A 79 -11.98 -3.53 3.30
CA LEU A 79 -11.38 -3.16 4.57
C LEU A 79 -12.44 -2.77 5.61
N GLU A 80 -13.64 -2.35 5.20
CA GLU A 80 -14.73 -1.90 6.08
C GLU A 80 -15.46 -3.08 6.77
N GLN A 81 -15.65 -4.20 6.07
CA GLN A 81 -16.39 -5.38 6.58
C GLN A 81 -15.65 -6.19 7.67
N ALA A 82 -14.55 -5.66 8.22
CA ALA A 82 -13.69 -6.35 9.19
C ALA A 82 -13.90 -5.90 10.64
N VAL A 83 -15.02 -5.26 10.95
CA VAL A 83 -15.46 -4.99 12.33
C VAL A 83 -16.24 -6.22 12.80
N PRO A 84 -15.75 -7.00 13.78
CA PRO A 84 -16.59 -8.00 14.42
C PRO A 84 -17.70 -7.24 15.15
N VAL A 85 -18.94 -7.53 14.77
CA VAL A 85 -20.13 -7.28 15.61
C VAL A 85 -20.01 -8.07 16.90
#